data_AF-A0A960SKD6-F1
#
_entry.id   AF-A0A960SKD6-F1
#
_cell.length_a   1.000
_cell.length_b   1.000
_cell.length_c   1.000
_cell.angle_alpha   90.00
_cell.angle_beta   90.00
_cell.angle_gamma   90.00
#
_symmetry.space_group_name_H-M   'P 1'
#
loop_
_entity.id
_entity.type
_entity.pdbx_description
1 polymer ?
#
loop_
_entity_poly.entity_id
_entity_poly.type
_entity_poly.pdbx_seq_one_letter_code
_entity_poly.pdbx_strand_id
1 'polypeptide(L)'
;IEFEGLPAGATYIVGDSFTDAGMTMVVERFQWSNGTWTDTGHAFVDKNQQAGHAGQDLNLNNVNLRLRSEACIGGLTLRFGEYGGNVNLDVNDDFRNVPNFMALNGLVVGGVTVQVTDLGGGKGRLQLIGEIKSVAFGGQELWVDHICHGECQPAN
;
A
#
# COMPACT_ATOMS: atom_id res chain seq x y z
N ILE A 1 -9.44 4.16 5.42
CA ILE A 1 -8.19 4.55 6.12
C ILE A 1 -7.74 5.80 5.39
N GLU A 2 -7.80 6.92 6.08
CA GLU A 2 -7.54 8.25 5.50
C GLU A 2 -6.34 8.92 6.19
N PHE A 3 -5.74 8.27 7.19
CA PHE A 3 -4.60 8.78 7.96
C PHE A 3 -4.85 10.10 8.72
N GLU A 4 -6.03 10.70 8.64
CA GLU A 4 -6.40 11.95 9.34
C GLU A 4 -6.32 11.87 10.87
N GLY A 5 -6.44 10.66 11.43
CA GLY A 5 -6.28 10.43 12.87
C GLY A 5 -4.83 10.44 13.34
N LEU A 6 -3.87 10.35 12.41
CA LEU A 6 -2.44 10.30 12.73
C LEU A 6 -1.86 11.71 12.87
N PRO A 7 -0.89 11.94 13.78
CA PRO A 7 -0.24 13.24 13.89
C PRO A 7 0.50 13.61 12.59
N ALA A 8 0.21 14.80 12.05
CA ALA A 8 0.96 15.33 10.92
C ALA A 8 2.46 15.44 11.26
N GLY A 9 3.31 14.97 10.35
CA GLY A 9 4.76 14.91 10.57
C GLY A 9 5.22 13.71 11.40
N ALA A 10 4.32 12.78 11.75
CA ALA A 10 4.73 11.51 12.35
C ALA A 10 5.56 10.69 11.35
N THR A 11 6.60 10.04 11.87
CA THR A 11 7.45 9.12 11.14
C THR A 11 7.42 7.76 11.81
N TYR A 12 7.21 6.71 11.02
CA TYR A 12 7.25 5.32 11.45
C TYR A 12 8.36 4.59 10.68
N ILE A 13 9.22 3.86 11.39
CA ILE A 13 10.33 3.11 10.80
C ILE A 13 10.03 1.62 10.77
N VAL A 14 10.87 0.84 10.08
CA VAL A 14 10.69 -0.62 10.00
C VAL A 14 10.60 -1.24 11.40
N GLY A 15 9.56 -2.06 11.60
CA GLY A 15 9.23 -2.69 12.87
C GLY A 15 8.15 -1.95 13.67
N ASP A 16 7.89 -0.68 13.37
CA ASP A 16 6.81 0.07 13.99
C ASP A 16 5.44 -0.44 13.54
N SER A 17 4.45 -0.20 14.39
CA SER A 17 3.04 -0.40 14.07
C SER A 17 2.21 0.78 14.55
N PHE A 18 1.15 1.09 13.80
CA PHE A 18 0.19 2.14 14.13
C PHE A 18 -1.20 1.74 13.67
N THR A 19 -2.22 2.48 14.09
CA THR A 19 -3.62 2.16 13.79
C THR A 19 -4.34 3.40 13.29
N ASP A 20 -5.10 3.23 12.22
CA ASP A 20 -6.02 4.23 11.68
C ASP A 20 -7.29 3.51 11.20
N ALA A 21 -8.45 4.13 11.42
CA ALA A 21 -9.76 3.55 11.11
C ALA A 21 -9.96 2.10 11.62
N GLY A 22 -9.33 1.72 12.74
CA GLY A 22 -9.41 0.38 13.32
C GLY A 22 -8.53 -0.68 12.65
N MET A 23 -7.85 -0.36 11.56
CA MET A 23 -6.89 -1.25 10.90
C MET A 23 -5.51 -1.04 11.51
N THR A 24 -4.85 -2.12 11.93
CA THR A 24 -3.44 -2.05 12.34
C THR A 24 -2.55 -2.16 11.11
N MET A 25 -1.59 -1.25 10.99
CA MET A 25 -0.59 -1.23 9.94
C MET A 25 0.78 -1.47 10.54
N VAL A 26 1.62 -2.23 9.83
CA VAL A 26 3.01 -2.51 10.23
C VAL A 26 3.95 -2.09 9.14
N VAL A 27 5.02 -1.38 9.53
CA VAL A 27 6.06 -0.94 8.61
C VAL A 27 7.09 -2.06 8.46
N GLU A 28 7.23 -2.55 7.25
CA GLU A 28 8.09 -3.67 6.89
C GLU A 28 9.24 -3.22 5.97
N ARG A 29 10.26 -4.08 5.87
CA ARG A 29 11.42 -3.88 4.99
C ARG A 29 11.00 -3.78 3.54
N PHE A 30 11.77 -3.03 2.76
CA PHE A 30 11.53 -2.84 1.32
C PHE A 30 12.59 -3.55 0.48
N GLN A 31 12.19 -4.13 -0.64
CA GLN A 31 13.11 -4.64 -1.65
C GLN A 31 13.32 -3.60 -2.77
N TRP A 32 14.58 -3.28 -3.06
CA TRP A 32 14.99 -2.50 -4.23
C TRP A 32 14.85 -3.32 -5.51
N SER A 33 14.83 -2.64 -6.66
CA SER A 33 14.75 -3.27 -7.99
C SER A 33 15.88 -4.27 -8.31
N ASN A 34 16.99 -4.20 -7.57
CA ASN A 34 18.10 -5.16 -7.68
C ASN A 34 17.93 -6.41 -6.79
N GLY A 35 16.79 -6.56 -6.11
CA GLY A 35 16.49 -7.68 -5.22
C GLY A 35 17.05 -7.56 -3.80
N THR A 36 17.82 -6.51 -3.50
CA THR A 36 18.37 -6.27 -2.16
C THR A 36 17.30 -5.70 -1.23
N TRP A 37 17.29 -6.15 0.02
CA TRP A 37 16.37 -5.65 1.05
C TRP A 37 17.00 -4.56 1.91
N THR A 38 16.22 -3.55 2.28
CA THR A 38 16.60 -2.50 3.24
C THR A 38 15.60 -2.39 4.38
N ASP A 39 16.08 -1.95 5.53
CA ASP A 39 15.33 -1.57 6.73
C ASP A 39 15.50 -0.09 7.09
N THR A 40 16.16 0.70 6.25
CA THR A 40 16.51 2.12 6.54
C THR A 40 15.46 3.12 6.05
N GLY A 41 14.34 2.64 5.49
CA GLY A 41 13.26 3.50 5.03
C GLY A 41 12.34 3.96 6.15
N HIS A 42 11.31 4.72 5.77
CA HIS A 42 10.29 5.20 6.70
C HIS A 42 8.94 5.42 6.02
N ALA A 43 7.88 5.41 6.82
CA ALA A 43 6.57 5.93 6.47
C ALA A 43 6.39 7.31 7.15
N PHE A 44 6.00 8.33 6.38
CA PHE A 44 5.84 9.71 6.87
C PHE A 44 4.44 10.23 6.60
N VAL A 45 3.79 10.78 7.62
CA VAL A 45 2.46 11.39 7.49
C VAL A 45 2.62 12.85 7.06
N ASP A 46 2.24 13.16 5.82
CA ASP A 46 2.33 14.51 5.27
C ASP A 46 0.98 15.06 4.77
N LYS A 47 0.97 16.28 4.24
CA LYS A 47 -0.22 16.98 3.73
C LYS A 47 -0.08 17.41 2.25
N ASN A 48 0.78 16.72 1.51
CA ASN A 48 1.17 17.10 0.16
C ASN A 48 0.15 16.67 -0.90
N GLN A 49 -0.82 15.80 -0.57
CA GLN A 49 -1.90 15.35 -1.47
C GLN A 49 -1.38 14.77 -2.80
N GLN A 50 -0.23 14.13 -2.72
CA GLN A 50 0.42 13.40 -3.78
C GLN A 50 -0.30 12.09 -4.10
N ALA A 51 -1.06 11.49 -3.18
CA ALA A 51 -1.90 10.32 -3.50
C ALA A 51 -3.12 10.66 -4.40
N GLY A 52 -3.43 11.95 -4.59
CA GLY A 52 -4.55 12.37 -5.45
C GLY A 52 -5.91 12.33 -4.76
N HIS A 53 -5.91 12.41 -3.43
CA HIS A 53 -7.08 12.61 -2.59
C HIS A 53 -6.85 13.87 -1.71
N ALA A 54 -7.64 14.07 -0.66
CA ALA A 54 -7.61 15.27 0.18
C ALA A 54 -7.15 14.95 1.59
N GLY A 55 -6.52 15.94 2.25
CA GLY A 55 -6.09 15.80 3.65
C GLY A 55 -4.65 15.34 3.78
N GLN A 56 -4.41 14.30 4.57
CA GLN A 56 -3.11 13.71 4.83
C GLN A 56 -2.84 12.53 3.90
N ASP A 57 -1.59 12.40 3.46
CA ASP A 57 -1.12 11.20 2.79
C ASP A 57 -0.12 10.47 3.70
N LEU A 58 0.02 9.17 3.45
CA LEU A 58 1.16 8.42 3.95
C LEU A 58 2.21 8.26 2.84
N ASN A 59 3.33 8.95 2.98
CA ASN A 59 4.52 8.73 2.16
C ASN A 59 5.22 7.45 2.62
N LEU A 60 5.38 6.49 1.73
CA LEU A 60 6.19 5.28 1.88
C LEU A 60 7.50 5.49 1.12
N ASN A 61 8.60 5.59 1.86
CA ASN A 61 9.93 5.79 1.31
C ASN A 61 10.87 4.68 1.77
N ASN A 62 11.06 3.70 0.89
CA ASN A 62 11.83 2.49 1.12
C ASN A 62 11.30 1.61 2.25
N VAL A 63 9.97 1.54 2.38
CA VAL A 63 9.26 0.62 3.29
C VAL A 63 8.06 0.00 2.60
N ASN A 64 7.62 -1.13 3.11
CA ASN A 64 6.29 -1.68 2.83
C ASN A 64 5.36 -1.38 4.00
N LEU A 65 4.08 -1.14 3.73
CA LEU A 65 3.02 -1.04 4.70
C LEU A 65 2.18 -2.33 4.63
N ARG A 66 2.21 -3.14 5.69
CA ARG A 66 1.35 -4.32 5.82
C ARG A 66 0.07 -3.99 6.56
N LEU A 67 -1.08 -4.35 5.99
CA LEU A 67 -2.36 -4.30 6.70
C LEU A 67 -2.54 -5.59 7.50
N ARG A 68 -2.68 -5.47 8.82
CA ARG A 68 -2.97 -6.59 9.71
C ARG A 68 -4.47 -6.72 9.90
N SER A 69 -5.02 -7.80 9.34
CA SER A 69 -6.39 -8.22 9.56
C SER A 69 -6.38 -9.66 10.08
N GLU A 70 -7.16 -9.93 11.14
CA GLU A 70 -7.35 -11.29 11.66
C GLU A 70 -8.33 -12.11 10.80
N ALA A 71 -9.17 -11.43 10.04
CA ALA A 71 -10.02 -12.01 9.02
C ALA A 71 -9.46 -11.70 7.62
N CYS A 72 -9.89 -12.44 6.61
CA CYS A 72 -9.56 -12.05 5.25
C CYS A 72 -10.31 -10.76 4.84
N ILE A 73 -9.73 -10.05 3.89
CA ILE A 73 -10.26 -8.86 3.25
C ILE A 73 -10.92 -9.28 1.92
N GLY A 74 -12.18 -8.92 1.69
CA GLY A 74 -12.93 -9.31 0.48
C GLY A 74 -12.54 -8.55 -0.80
N GLY A 75 -11.64 -7.59 -0.67
CA GLY A 75 -11.13 -6.73 -1.72
C GLY A 75 -10.60 -5.44 -1.12
N LEU A 76 -9.71 -4.76 -1.86
CA LEU A 76 -9.06 -3.53 -1.40
C LEU A 76 -8.97 -2.52 -2.54
N THR A 77 -9.22 -1.25 -2.24
CA THR A 77 -8.87 -0.14 -3.13
C THR A 77 -8.04 0.87 -2.38
N LEU A 78 -7.09 1.51 -3.06
CA LEU A 78 -6.37 2.66 -2.52
C LEU A 78 -6.07 3.68 -3.63
N ARG A 79 -5.93 4.94 -3.24
CA ARG A 79 -5.34 5.99 -4.08
C ARG A 79 -3.84 5.99 -3.88
N PHE A 80 -3.10 6.21 -4.96
CA PHE A 80 -1.64 6.30 -4.89
C PHE A 80 -1.09 7.45 -5.73
N GLY A 81 0.12 7.87 -5.38
CA GLY A 81 1.00 8.68 -6.20
C GLY A 81 2.39 8.03 -6.27
N GLU A 82 2.84 7.67 -7.47
CA GLU A 82 4.16 7.10 -7.75
C GLU A 82 5.04 8.16 -8.44
N TYR A 83 6.15 8.54 -7.81
CA TYR A 83 7.03 9.61 -8.33
C TYR A 83 8.46 9.15 -8.63
N GLY A 84 8.81 7.92 -8.29
CA GLY A 84 10.10 7.33 -8.62
C GLY A 84 10.36 5.98 -7.99
N GLY A 85 11.44 5.34 -8.44
CA GLY A 85 11.90 4.06 -7.93
C GLY A 85 11.11 2.85 -8.46
N ASN A 86 10.96 1.85 -7.59
CA ASN A 86 10.15 0.65 -7.81
C ASN A 86 9.10 0.53 -6.70
N VAL A 87 8.10 -0.31 -6.92
CA VAL A 87 7.12 -0.67 -5.91
C VAL A 87 7.18 -2.15 -5.58
N ASN A 88 6.72 -2.47 -4.38
CA ASN A 88 6.47 -3.82 -3.91
C ASN A 88 4.97 -4.01 -3.73
N LEU A 89 4.48 -5.18 -4.12
CA LEU A 89 3.16 -5.66 -3.77
C LEU A 89 3.28 -7.11 -3.29
N ASP A 90 2.80 -7.39 -2.10
CA ASP A 90 2.66 -8.73 -1.55
C ASP A 90 1.17 -8.97 -1.33
N VAL A 91 0.63 -10.00 -1.96
CA VAL A 91 -0.74 -10.45 -1.73
C VAL A 91 -0.71 -11.96 -1.53
N ASN A 92 -1.24 -12.44 -0.41
CA ASN A 92 -1.31 -13.87 -0.09
C ASN A 92 0.04 -14.60 -0.27
N ASP A 93 1.13 -13.97 0.19
CA ASP A 93 2.51 -14.45 0.12
C ASP A 93 3.12 -14.52 -1.31
N ASP A 94 2.41 -14.01 -2.32
CA ASP A 94 2.95 -13.76 -3.67
C ASP A 94 3.52 -12.34 -3.74
N PHE A 95 4.83 -12.24 -3.51
CA PHE A 95 5.57 -11.00 -3.53
C PHE A 95 6.03 -10.61 -4.94
N ARG A 96 5.72 -9.38 -5.36
CA ARG A 96 6.09 -8.78 -6.64
C ARG A 96 6.86 -7.48 -6.42
N ASN A 97 8.06 -7.42 -7.00
CA ASN A 97 8.86 -6.22 -7.13
C ASN A 97 8.78 -5.74 -8.59
N VAL A 98 8.23 -4.56 -8.84
CA VAL A 98 7.96 -4.06 -10.19
C VAL A 98 8.29 -2.59 -10.34
N PRO A 99 8.50 -2.07 -11.57
CA PRO A 99 8.80 -0.66 -11.78
C PRO A 99 7.70 0.30 -11.29
N ASN A 100 6.43 -0.10 -11.37
CA ASN A 100 5.27 0.66 -10.91
C ASN A 100 4.03 -0.25 -10.84
N PHE A 101 2.94 0.20 -10.23
CA PHE A 101 1.70 -0.58 -10.14
C PHE A 101 1.09 -0.89 -11.51
N MET A 102 1.23 -0.01 -12.50
CA MET A 102 0.72 -0.25 -13.87
C MET A 102 1.28 -1.53 -14.50
N ALA A 103 2.50 -1.96 -14.13
CA ALA A 103 3.07 -3.23 -14.57
C ALA A 103 2.31 -4.47 -14.08
N LEU A 104 1.47 -4.33 -13.04
CA LEU A 104 0.63 -5.39 -12.49
C LEU A 104 -0.81 -5.33 -13.01
N ASN A 105 -1.18 -4.32 -13.79
CA ASN A 105 -2.56 -4.14 -14.24
C ASN A 105 -3.05 -5.33 -15.08
N GLY A 106 -4.18 -5.92 -14.68
CA GLY A 106 -4.77 -7.09 -15.34
C GLY A 106 -4.11 -8.41 -14.97
N LEU A 107 -3.06 -8.42 -14.14
CA LEU A 107 -2.43 -9.64 -13.67
C LEU A 107 -3.13 -10.19 -12.43
N VAL A 108 -2.87 -11.48 -12.16
CA VAL A 108 -3.24 -12.13 -10.92
C VAL A 108 -1.99 -12.26 -10.03
N VAL A 109 -2.12 -11.81 -8.78
CA VAL A 109 -1.08 -11.88 -7.74
C VAL A 109 -1.71 -12.53 -6.50
N GLY A 110 -1.16 -13.65 -6.04
CA GLY A 110 -1.69 -14.33 -4.84
C GLY A 110 -3.14 -14.82 -4.98
N GLY A 111 -3.59 -15.09 -6.21
CA GLY A 111 -5.00 -15.43 -6.49
C GLY A 111 -5.97 -14.24 -6.57
N VAL A 112 -5.46 -13.01 -6.45
CA VAL A 112 -6.25 -11.77 -6.48
C VAL A 112 -5.99 -11.03 -7.77
N THR A 113 -7.05 -10.53 -8.42
CA THR A 113 -6.92 -9.76 -9.65
C THR A 113 -6.50 -8.33 -9.31
N VAL A 114 -5.46 -7.85 -9.97
CA VAL A 114 -4.96 -6.48 -9.83
C VAL A 114 -5.52 -5.61 -10.95
N GLN A 115 -6.16 -4.51 -10.60
CA GLN A 115 -6.58 -3.47 -11.53
C GLN A 115 -5.97 -2.14 -11.13
N VAL A 116 -5.43 -1.43 -12.12
CA VAL A 116 -4.80 -0.13 -11.91
C VAL A 116 -5.44 0.87 -12.87
N THR A 117 -5.91 1.98 -12.33
CA THR A 117 -6.43 3.11 -13.09
C THR A 117 -5.44 4.26 -12.98
N ASP A 118 -4.87 4.69 -14.11
CA ASP A 118 -4.07 5.90 -14.19
C ASP A 118 -4.97 7.14 -14.11
N LEU A 119 -4.60 8.10 -13.28
CA LEU A 119 -5.29 9.38 -13.09
C LEU A 119 -4.43 10.57 -13.55
N GLY A 120 -3.23 10.30 -14.07
CA GLY A 120 -2.28 11.28 -14.57
C GLY A 120 -1.33 11.83 -13.50
N GLY A 121 -0.16 12.30 -13.93
CA GLY A 121 0.81 12.98 -13.07
C GLY A 121 1.39 12.10 -11.95
N GLY A 122 1.54 10.80 -12.20
CA GLY A 122 1.99 9.80 -11.22
C GLY A 122 0.87 9.28 -10.32
N LYS A 123 -0.34 9.84 -10.40
CA LYS A 123 -1.46 9.47 -9.53
C LYS A 123 -2.28 8.35 -10.13
N GLY A 124 -2.84 7.50 -9.27
CA GLY A 124 -3.65 6.38 -9.71
C GLY A 124 -4.55 5.81 -8.62
N ARG A 125 -5.30 4.78 -9.02
CA ARG A 125 -6.06 3.93 -8.10
C ARG A 125 -5.65 2.48 -8.31
N LEU A 126 -5.25 1.82 -7.23
CA LEU A 126 -5.03 0.38 -7.18
C LEU A 126 -6.29 -0.29 -6.65
N GLN A 127 -6.71 -1.36 -7.29
CA GLN A 127 -7.84 -2.20 -6.87
C GLN A 127 -7.42 -3.67 -6.90
N LEU A 128 -7.60 -4.34 -5.77
CA LEU A 128 -7.35 -5.75 -5.55
C LEU A 128 -8.69 -6.46 -5.40
N ILE A 129 -9.01 -7.37 -6.33
CA ILE A 129 -10.32 -8.01 -6.44
C ILE A 129 -10.17 -9.51 -6.18
N GLY A 130 -10.73 -9.96 -5.05
CA GLY A 130 -10.63 -11.34 -4.57
C GLY A 130 -10.38 -11.41 -3.07
N GLU A 131 -10.32 -12.62 -2.54
CA GLU A 131 -10.01 -12.88 -1.13
C GLU A 131 -8.53 -12.58 -0.84
N ILE A 132 -8.29 -11.66 0.09
CA ILE A 132 -6.96 -11.21 0.53
C ILE A 132 -6.77 -11.64 1.99
N LYS A 133 -5.94 -12.65 2.23
CA LYS A 133 -5.51 -13.15 3.55
C LYS A 133 -4.36 -12.34 4.13
N SER A 134 -3.46 -11.87 3.26
CA SER A 134 -2.36 -10.98 3.62
C SER A 134 -2.12 -9.97 2.52
N VAL A 135 -1.82 -8.72 2.88
CA VAL A 135 -1.45 -7.68 1.91
C VAL A 135 -0.42 -6.72 2.49
N ALA A 136 0.60 -6.44 1.70
CA ALA A 136 1.51 -5.33 1.92
C ALA A 136 1.86 -4.64 0.59
N PHE A 137 2.12 -3.35 0.64
CA PHE A 137 2.55 -2.57 -0.52
C PHE A 137 3.54 -1.49 -0.09
N GLY A 138 4.45 -1.10 -0.98
CA GLY A 138 5.51 -0.15 -0.64
C GLY A 138 6.20 0.44 -1.86
N GLY A 139 7.00 1.47 -1.65
CA GLY A 139 7.71 2.19 -2.71
C GLY A 139 8.88 3.02 -2.20
N GLN A 140 9.64 3.63 -3.12
CA GLN A 140 10.73 4.55 -2.78
C GLN A 140 10.25 6.00 -2.69
N GLU A 141 9.31 6.37 -3.56
CA GLU A 141 8.66 7.67 -3.63
C GLU A 141 7.17 7.43 -3.90
N LEU A 142 6.52 6.73 -2.96
CA LEU A 142 5.12 6.32 -3.06
C LEU A 142 4.29 7.05 -2.00
N TRP A 143 3.19 7.65 -2.40
CA TRP A 143 2.18 8.19 -1.50
C TRP A 143 0.93 7.33 -1.62
N VAL A 144 0.29 7.05 -0.50
CA VAL A 144 -0.99 6.34 -0.45
C VAL A 144 -1.99 7.11 0.39
N ASP A 145 -3.25 7.02 -0.02
CA ASP A 145 -4.39 7.55 0.73
C ASP A 145 -5.66 6.75 0.37
N HIS A 146 -6.74 7.00 1.10
CA HIS A 146 -8.09 6.54 0.80
C HIS A 146 -8.16 5.02 0.61
N ILE A 147 -7.62 4.28 1.58
CA ILE A 147 -7.66 2.82 1.54
C ILE A 147 -9.04 2.36 2.01
N CYS A 148 -9.80 1.76 1.11
CA CYS A 148 -11.07 1.10 1.40
C CYS A 148 -10.89 -0.41 1.30
N HIS A 149 -11.47 -1.16 2.23
CA HIS A 149 -11.46 -2.61 2.20
C HIS A 149 -12.85 -3.16 2.51
N GLY A 150 -13.19 -4.27 1.87
CA GLY A 150 -14.41 -5.02 2.16
C GLY A 150 -14.15 -6.14 3.16
N GLU A 151 -15.19 -6.56 3.88
CA GLU A 151 -15.17 -7.83 4.59
C GLU A 151 -15.23 -8.99 3.59
N CYS A 152 -14.57 -10.09 3.92
CA CYS A 152 -14.80 -11.33 3.19
C CYS A 152 -16.25 -11.78 3.33
N GLN A 153 -16.85 -12.23 2.22
CA GLN A 153 -18.08 -13.00 2.34
C GLN A 153 -17.74 -14.36 2.95
N PRO A 154 -18.46 -14.82 3.98
CA PRO A 154 -18.32 -16.20 4.43
C PRO A 154 -18.64 -17.14 3.27
N ALA A 155 -17.84 -18.20 3.12
CA ALA A 155 -18.16 -19.27 2.18
C ALA A 155 -19.54 -19.83 2.54
N ASN A 156 -20.49 -19.71 1.62
CA ASN A 156 -21.82 -20.34 1.73
C ASN A 156 -21.71 -21.86 1.71
#